data_AF-A0A523ACS9-F1
#
_entry.id   AF-A0A523ACS9-F1
#
_cell.length_a   1.000
_cell.length_b   1.000
_cell.length_c   1.000
_cell.angle_alpha   90.00
_cell.angle_beta   90.00
_cell.angle_gamma   90.00
#
_symmetry.space_group_name_H-M   'P 1'
#
loop_
_entity.id
_entity.type
_entity.pdbx_description
1 polymer ?
#
loop_
_entity_poly.entity_id
_entity_poly.type
_entity_poly.pdbx_seq_one_letter_code
_entity_poly.pdbx_strand_id
1 'polypeptide(L)'
;MGFLMKTGKVFFILLLPLAFGTALAWDWDTHRFLAEKICDHYNCKCYAEIKEGSIIPDRDFRDFSNHSCYDPSKCSPSSYWSCPYKRNCPAVDKAGEWMEKAAKARECERWKYVGIASHYFFDSKCFWHQVTNEDYSNCHKPFEDEVGDKVKSSGLSDWSVCKCGACVSSRDFESWLQEFYAFANGYLQPTPKTTPQVTPTPTHTVIPTPTPAPKHTSGVDVVITPGFEIVLALSALAFAVFVRKS
;
A
#
# COMPACT_ATOMS: atom_id res chain seq x y z
N MET A 1 40.47 61.29 19.94
CA MET A 1 40.48 59.82 19.78
C MET A 1 39.05 59.37 19.49
N GLY A 2 38.73 59.12 18.22
CA GLY A 2 37.41 58.67 17.79
C GLY A 2 37.37 57.14 17.68
N PHE A 3 36.32 56.52 18.21
CA PHE A 3 36.04 55.10 18.00
C PHE A 3 34.82 54.98 17.09
N LEU A 4 35.08 54.42 15.90
CA LEU A 4 34.15 54.21 14.80
C LEU A 4 33.52 52.81 14.99
N MET A 5 32.25 52.73 15.39
CA MET A 5 31.52 51.45 15.43
C MET A 5 30.93 51.15 14.05
N LYS A 6 31.48 50.13 13.39
CA LYS A 6 30.93 49.50 12.18
C LYS A 6 29.70 48.66 12.53
N THR A 7 28.52 49.07 12.10
CA THR A 7 27.31 48.26 12.11
C THR A 7 27.37 47.22 10.98
N GLY A 8 27.72 45.98 11.31
CA GLY A 8 27.58 44.84 10.41
C GLY A 8 26.11 44.46 10.28
N LYS A 9 25.56 44.54 9.06
CA LYS A 9 24.22 44.04 8.74
C LYS A 9 24.27 42.51 8.74
N VAL A 10 23.76 41.89 9.81
CA VAL A 10 23.52 40.44 9.84
C VAL A 10 22.24 40.18 9.03
N PHE A 11 22.40 39.61 7.84
CA PHE A 11 21.28 39.08 7.06
C PHE A 11 20.76 37.82 7.75
N PHE A 12 19.64 37.93 8.46
CA PHE A 12 18.88 36.79 8.94
C PHE A 12 18.17 36.18 7.72
N ILE A 13 18.76 35.13 7.14
CA ILE A 13 18.07 34.28 6.16
C ILE A 13 17.04 33.49 6.97
N LEU A 14 15.79 33.93 6.92
CA LEU A 14 14.64 33.20 7.42
C LEU A 14 14.51 31.93 6.55
N LEU A 15 15.11 30.83 7.00
CA LEU A 15 14.80 29.50 6.51
C LEU A 15 13.34 29.22 6.88
N LEU A 16 12.41 29.58 5.98
CA LEU A 16 11.06 29.04 6.02
C LEU A 16 11.22 27.52 5.91
N PRO A 17 10.83 26.73 6.92
CA PRO A 17 10.60 25.33 6.67
C PRO A 17 9.49 25.28 5.64
N LEU A 18 9.83 24.85 4.42
CA LEU A 18 8.85 24.35 3.48
C LEU A 18 8.19 23.18 4.18
N ALA A 19 7.07 23.45 4.86
CA ALA A 19 6.16 22.46 5.37
C ALA A 19 5.56 21.79 4.13
N PHE A 20 6.30 20.83 3.58
CA PHE A 20 5.68 19.80 2.77
C PHE A 20 4.71 19.11 3.71
N GLY A 21 3.42 19.44 3.56
CA GLY A 21 2.33 18.71 4.18
C GLY A 21 2.38 17.29 3.62
N THR A 22 3.20 16.44 4.24
CA THR A 22 3.07 15.02 4.04
C THR A 22 1.75 14.66 4.67
N ALA A 23 0.83 14.23 3.82
CA ALA A 23 -0.43 13.66 4.26
C ALA A 23 -0.11 12.59 5.31
N LEU A 24 -0.53 12.85 6.55
CA LEU A 24 -0.55 11.82 7.56
C LEU A 24 -1.65 10.84 7.16
N ALA A 25 -1.41 9.57 7.43
CA ALA A 25 -2.41 8.52 7.29
C ALA A 25 -3.50 8.60 8.35
N TRP A 26 -4.39 7.61 8.37
CA TRP A 26 -5.42 7.48 9.39
C TRP A 26 -4.83 7.77 10.78
N ASP A 27 -5.59 8.43 11.65
CA ASP A 27 -5.08 8.71 12.99
C ASP A 27 -4.59 7.43 13.70
N TRP A 28 -3.59 7.59 14.55
CA TRP A 28 -2.95 6.48 15.28
C TRP A 28 -3.95 5.62 16.04
N ASP A 29 -5.01 6.22 16.57
CA ASP A 29 -6.05 5.48 17.29
C ASP A 29 -6.84 4.56 16.34
N THR A 30 -7.09 4.98 15.10
CA THR A 30 -7.75 4.15 14.06
C THR A 30 -6.89 2.93 13.71
N HIS A 31 -5.61 3.12 13.43
CA HIS A 31 -4.71 1.99 13.12
C HIS A 31 -4.55 1.03 14.30
N ARG A 32 -4.47 1.53 15.53
CA ARG A 32 -4.40 0.69 16.73
C ARG A 32 -5.69 -0.09 16.94
N PHE A 33 -6.84 0.53 16.69
CA PHE A 33 -8.14 -0.13 16.79
C PHE A 33 -8.26 -1.29 15.78
N LEU A 34 -7.87 -1.07 14.52
CA LEU A 34 -7.92 -2.13 13.51
C LEU A 34 -6.93 -3.26 13.80
N ALA A 35 -5.73 -2.93 14.26
CA ALA A 35 -4.75 -3.91 14.74
C ALA A 35 -5.30 -4.76 15.89
N GLU A 36 -6.07 -4.17 16.80
CA GLU A 36 -6.76 -4.90 17.87
C GLU A 36 -7.77 -5.90 17.31
N LYS A 37 -8.59 -5.51 16.32
CA LYS A 37 -9.53 -6.42 15.64
C LYS A 37 -8.82 -7.57 14.93
N ILE A 38 -7.68 -7.31 14.32
CA ILE A 38 -6.84 -8.35 13.72
C ILE A 38 -6.32 -9.32 14.79
N CYS A 39 -5.84 -8.81 15.91
CA CYS A 39 -5.36 -9.64 17.01
C CYS A 39 -6.49 -10.52 17.57
N ASP A 40 -7.68 -9.95 17.77
CA ASP A 40 -8.88 -10.66 18.21
C ASP A 40 -9.21 -11.82 17.26
N HIS A 41 -9.25 -11.55 15.94
CA HIS A 41 -9.57 -12.54 14.90
C HIS A 41 -8.63 -13.75 14.94
N TYR A 42 -7.33 -13.50 15.10
CA TYR A 42 -6.32 -14.57 15.13
C TYR A 42 -6.01 -15.09 16.54
N ASN A 43 -6.72 -14.64 17.58
CA ASN A 43 -6.44 -14.94 18.99
C ASN A 43 -4.96 -14.73 19.35
N CYS A 44 -4.41 -13.60 18.89
CA CYS A 44 -3.01 -13.24 19.09
C CYS A 44 -2.73 -12.95 20.57
N LYS A 45 -1.54 -13.31 21.07
CA LYS A 45 -1.14 -13.06 22.48
C LYS A 45 -0.31 -11.79 22.66
N CYS A 46 -0.10 -11.03 21.58
CA CYS A 46 0.86 -9.94 21.49
C CYS A 46 0.16 -8.63 21.10
N TYR A 47 -0.85 -8.23 21.88
CA TYR A 47 -1.66 -7.02 21.64
C TYR A 47 -0.82 -5.75 21.62
N ALA A 48 0.19 -5.65 22.50
CA ALA A 48 1.06 -4.47 22.55
C ALA A 48 1.84 -4.32 21.24
N GLU A 49 2.40 -5.41 20.74
CA GLU A 49 3.28 -5.39 19.58
C GLU A 49 2.53 -5.15 18.27
N ILE A 50 1.34 -5.72 18.10
CA ILE A 50 0.54 -5.47 16.89
C ILE A 50 0.02 -4.03 16.84
N LYS A 51 -0.44 -3.48 17.99
CA LYS A 51 -0.89 -2.08 18.10
C LYS A 51 0.25 -1.09 17.93
N GLU A 52 1.42 -1.43 18.46
CA GLU A 52 2.63 -0.64 18.25
C GLU A 52 3.07 -0.70 16.78
N GLY A 53 3.08 -1.91 16.21
CA GLY A 53 3.41 -2.13 14.80
C GLY A 53 2.58 -1.31 13.84
N SER A 54 1.28 -1.16 14.10
CA SER A 54 0.36 -0.46 13.20
C SER A 54 0.53 1.06 13.13
N ILE A 55 1.43 1.65 13.92
CA ILE A 55 1.74 3.09 13.86
C ILE A 55 3.21 3.39 13.53
N ILE A 56 4.04 2.36 13.41
CA ILE A 56 5.47 2.50 13.10
C ILE A 56 5.70 3.19 11.75
N PRO A 57 4.95 2.91 10.66
CA PRO A 57 5.20 3.57 9.38
C PRO A 57 5.11 5.09 9.46
N ASP A 58 4.08 5.62 10.11
CA ASP A 58 3.96 7.06 10.34
C ASP A 58 4.99 7.62 11.32
N ARG A 59 5.14 6.96 12.48
CA ARG A 59 5.88 7.52 13.60
C ARG A 59 7.39 7.43 13.41
N ASP A 60 7.85 6.25 12.98
CA ASP A 60 9.26 5.87 12.98
C ASP A 60 9.85 5.85 11.58
N PHE A 61 9.16 5.26 10.59
CA PHE A 61 9.66 5.21 9.21
C PHE A 61 9.47 6.54 8.48
N ARG A 62 8.36 7.23 8.76
CA ARG A 62 7.96 8.50 8.13
C ARG A 62 7.97 8.41 6.61
N ASP A 63 7.50 7.28 6.09
CA ASP A 63 7.60 6.93 4.66
C ASP A 63 6.27 7.16 3.92
N PHE A 64 5.65 8.31 4.17
CA PHE A 64 4.33 8.72 3.66
C PHE A 64 4.13 8.51 2.14
N SER A 65 5.22 8.54 1.35
CA SER A 65 5.16 8.23 -0.09
C SER A 65 4.71 6.80 -0.42
N ASN A 66 4.79 5.89 0.55
CA ASN A 66 4.41 4.49 0.41
C ASN A 66 2.98 4.19 0.84
N HIS A 67 2.23 5.21 1.29
CA HIS A 67 0.89 5.01 1.88
C HIS A 67 -0.21 5.07 0.82
N SER A 68 0.14 5.47 -0.40
CA SER A 68 -0.82 5.67 -1.48
C SER A 68 -1.19 4.40 -2.23
N CYS A 69 -2.40 4.41 -2.80
CA CYS A 69 -2.84 3.41 -3.77
C CYS A 69 -3.65 4.06 -4.91
N TYR A 70 -2.96 4.37 -6.00
CA TYR A 70 -3.54 5.05 -7.14
C TYR A 70 -4.19 4.09 -8.14
N ASP A 71 -5.45 4.33 -8.46
CA ASP A 71 -6.15 3.68 -9.57
C ASP A 71 -6.98 4.70 -10.38
N PRO A 72 -6.45 5.19 -11.52
CA PRO A 72 -7.11 6.24 -12.31
C PRO A 72 -8.53 5.87 -12.75
N SER A 73 -8.84 4.58 -12.94
CA SER A 73 -10.17 4.12 -13.36
C SER A 73 -11.26 4.25 -12.30
N LYS A 74 -10.88 4.51 -11.04
CA LYS A 74 -11.82 4.66 -9.91
C LYS A 74 -11.96 6.10 -9.44
N CYS A 75 -11.27 7.04 -10.08
CA CYS A 75 -11.24 8.42 -9.67
C CYS A 75 -12.09 9.31 -10.59
N SER A 76 -12.86 10.20 -9.98
CA SER A 76 -13.47 11.36 -10.64
C SER A 76 -12.88 12.62 -10.02
N PRO A 77 -12.29 13.54 -10.81
CA PRO A 77 -11.65 14.74 -10.24
C PRO A 77 -12.70 15.68 -9.66
N SER A 78 -12.29 16.53 -8.72
CA SER A 78 -13.16 17.52 -8.09
C SER A 78 -12.41 18.85 -7.85
N SER A 79 -13.06 19.81 -7.19
CA SER A 79 -12.39 21.02 -6.72
C SER A 79 -11.38 20.76 -5.59
N TYR A 80 -11.39 19.57 -4.98
CA TYR A 80 -10.58 19.25 -3.80
C TYR A 80 -9.45 18.26 -4.08
N TRP A 81 -9.42 17.61 -5.25
CA TRP A 81 -8.35 16.68 -5.65
C TRP A 81 -8.27 16.50 -7.17
N SER A 82 -7.13 15.98 -7.61
CA SER A 82 -6.86 15.51 -8.96
C SER A 82 -6.78 13.98 -9.00
N CYS A 83 -7.14 13.39 -10.15
CA CYS A 83 -6.95 11.96 -10.35
C CYS A 83 -5.50 11.62 -10.68
N PRO A 84 -4.99 10.48 -10.18
CA PRO A 84 -3.66 10.03 -10.53
C PRO A 84 -3.57 9.71 -12.03
N TYR A 85 -2.38 9.89 -12.61
CA TYR A 85 -2.15 9.61 -14.03
C TYR A 85 -1.96 8.12 -14.32
N LYS A 86 -1.37 7.37 -13.38
CA LYS A 86 -1.04 5.96 -13.55
C LYS A 86 -1.47 5.15 -12.35
N ARG A 87 -1.75 3.86 -12.59
CA ARG A 87 -1.95 2.89 -11.52
C ARG A 87 -0.62 2.65 -10.81
N ASN A 88 -0.63 2.75 -9.49
CA ASN A 88 0.54 2.48 -8.64
C ASN A 88 0.08 2.30 -7.19
N CYS A 89 0.42 1.19 -6.53
CA CYS A 89 -0.09 0.89 -5.19
C CYS A 89 1.02 0.45 -4.23
N PRO A 90 1.98 1.35 -3.91
CA PRO A 90 3.09 1.02 -3.02
C PRO A 90 2.64 0.57 -1.62
N ALA A 91 1.45 1.00 -1.18
CA ALA A 91 0.90 0.60 0.12
C ALA A 91 0.62 -0.91 0.18
N VAL A 92 -0.01 -1.48 -0.85
CA VAL A 92 -0.26 -2.93 -0.90
C VAL A 92 1.04 -3.71 -1.09
N ASP A 93 1.98 -3.19 -1.89
CA ASP A 93 3.31 -3.81 -2.04
C ASP A 93 4.05 -3.87 -0.68
N LYS A 94 4.04 -2.77 0.09
CA LYS A 94 4.62 -2.73 1.44
C LYS A 94 3.91 -3.62 2.43
N ALA A 95 2.58 -3.69 2.38
CA ALA A 95 1.83 -4.63 3.19
C ALA A 95 2.30 -6.07 2.90
N GLY A 96 2.51 -6.42 1.63
CA GLY A 96 3.05 -7.72 1.20
C GLY A 96 4.45 -8.00 1.76
N GLU A 97 5.38 -7.06 1.59
CA GLU A 97 6.76 -7.17 2.12
C GLU A 97 6.77 -7.45 3.64
N TRP A 98 5.91 -6.76 4.41
CA TRP A 98 5.82 -6.95 5.85
C TRP A 98 5.13 -8.26 6.24
N MET A 99 4.16 -8.73 5.47
CA MET A 99 3.57 -10.06 5.67
C MET A 99 4.55 -11.19 5.39
N GLU A 100 5.45 -11.05 4.40
CA GLU A 100 6.53 -12.01 4.18
C GLU A 100 7.52 -12.08 5.36
N LYS A 101 7.81 -10.94 5.98
CA LYS A 101 8.61 -10.89 7.22
C LYS A 101 7.84 -11.54 8.37
N ALA A 102 6.55 -11.24 8.52
CA ALA A 102 5.69 -11.83 9.54
C ALA A 102 5.64 -13.36 9.44
N ALA A 103 5.58 -13.92 8.23
CA ALA A 103 5.55 -15.36 7.99
C ALA A 103 6.83 -16.08 8.47
N LYS A 104 7.97 -15.37 8.48
CA LYS A 104 9.28 -15.90 8.90
C LYS A 104 9.57 -15.63 10.38
N ALA A 105 8.94 -14.62 10.95
CA ALA A 105 9.10 -14.22 12.35
C ALA A 105 8.34 -15.15 13.31
N ARG A 106 8.70 -15.09 14.59
CA ARG A 106 8.10 -15.89 15.67
C ARG A 106 7.57 -14.99 16.77
N GLU A 107 6.72 -15.56 17.62
CA GLU A 107 6.21 -14.91 18.82
C GLU A 107 5.62 -13.52 18.52
N CYS A 108 5.90 -12.53 19.36
CA CYS A 108 5.36 -11.18 19.22
C CYS A 108 6.00 -10.34 18.11
N GLU A 109 7.19 -10.72 17.62
CA GLU A 109 7.78 -10.05 16.46
C GLU A 109 6.91 -10.26 15.21
N ARG A 110 6.38 -11.47 15.03
CA ARG A 110 5.42 -11.76 13.95
C ARG A 110 4.23 -10.81 14.00
N TRP A 111 3.65 -10.61 15.18
CA TRP A 111 2.49 -9.73 15.35
C TRP A 111 2.82 -8.25 15.19
N LYS A 112 4.03 -7.83 15.56
CA LYS A 112 4.54 -6.49 15.20
C LYS A 112 4.55 -6.29 13.68
N TYR A 113 5.05 -7.25 12.92
CA TYR A 113 5.09 -7.18 11.46
C TYR A 113 3.69 -7.24 10.82
N VAL A 114 2.76 -8.03 11.37
CA VAL A 114 1.34 -7.99 10.96
C VAL A 114 0.75 -6.60 11.22
N GLY A 115 1.05 -5.97 12.36
CA GLY A 115 0.65 -4.60 12.67
C GLY A 115 1.13 -3.61 11.61
N ILE A 116 2.43 -3.65 11.28
CA ILE A 116 3.01 -2.79 10.24
C ILE A 116 2.34 -3.05 8.87
N ALA A 117 2.13 -4.31 8.50
CA ALA A 117 1.46 -4.63 7.24
C ALA A 117 0.02 -4.09 7.19
N SER A 118 -0.70 -4.17 8.31
CA SER A 118 -2.08 -3.69 8.40
C SER A 118 -2.18 -2.17 8.20
N HIS A 119 -1.19 -1.41 8.66
CA HIS A 119 -1.13 0.03 8.45
C HIS A 119 -1.20 0.39 6.96
N TYR A 120 -0.22 -0.06 6.18
CA TYR A 120 -0.19 0.20 4.74
C TYR A 120 -1.42 -0.37 4.02
N PHE A 121 -1.91 -1.54 4.45
CA PHE A 121 -3.11 -2.11 3.84
C PHE A 121 -4.32 -1.19 4.02
N PHE A 122 -4.59 -0.68 5.22
CA PHE A 122 -5.74 0.19 5.46
C PHE A 122 -5.57 1.59 4.89
N ASP A 123 -4.33 2.08 4.77
CA ASP A 123 -4.04 3.31 4.05
C ASP A 123 -4.34 3.20 2.56
N SER A 124 -4.09 2.03 1.98
CA SER A 124 -4.49 1.76 0.58
C SER A 124 -6.00 1.92 0.36
N LYS A 125 -6.80 1.86 1.43
CA LYS A 125 -8.28 2.00 1.40
C LYS A 125 -8.75 3.42 1.70
N CYS A 126 -7.91 4.28 2.29
CA CYS A 126 -8.24 5.68 2.52
C CYS A 126 -8.40 6.40 1.17
N PHE A 127 -9.55 7.02 0.92
CA PHE A 127 -9.81 7.71 -0.34
C PHE A 127 -8.76 8.78 -0.66
N TRP A 128 -8.35 9.55 0.35
CA TRP A 128 -7.38 10.64 0.20
C TRP A 128 -5.99 10.12 -0.22
N HIS A 129 -5.67 8.88 0.15
CA HIS A 129 -4.45 8.20 -0.30
C HIS A 129 -4.55 7.61 -1.72
N GLN A 130 -5.70 7.75 -2.39
CA GLN A 130 -5.94 7.26 -3.75
C GLN A 130 -6.02 8.40 -4.78
N VAL A 131 -5.89 9.65 -4.34
CA VAL A 131 -5.97 10.85 -5.17
C VAL A 131 -4.69 11.69 -5.04
N THR A 132 -4.55 12.72 -5.87
CA THR A 132 -3.37 13.61 -5.90
C THR A 132 -3.80 15.06 -5.79
N ASN A 133 -2.89 15.97 -5.44
CA ASN A 133 -3.18 17.41 -5.30
C ASN A 133 -4.41 17.68 -4.42
N GLU A 134 -4.51 16.96 -3.31
CA GLU A 134 -5.63 17.06 -2.40
C GLU A 134 -5.62 18.35 -1.55
N ASP A 135 -6.79 18.80 -1.13
CA ASP A 135 -6.91 19.79 -0.05
C ASP A 135 -6.71 19.12 1.30
N TYR A 136 -5.45 19.07 1.73
CA TYR A 136 -5.10 18.40 2.98
C TYR A 136 -5.77 19.03 4.21
N SER A 137 -5.75 20.36 4.31
CA SER A 137 -6.13 21.06 5.55
C SER A 137 -7.64 21.16 5.74
N ASN A 138 -8.42 21.30 4.66
CA ASN A 138 -9.87 21.47 4.77
C ASN A 138 -10.64 20.18 4.55
N CYS A 139 -10.03 19.18 3.90
CA CYS A 139 -10.72 17.95 3.51
C CYS A 139 -10.06 16.70 4.09
N HIS A 140 -8.79 16.42 3.76
CA HIS A 140 -8.16 15.16 4.18
C HIS A 140 -8.06 15.06 5.71
N LYS A 141 -7.36 15.98 6.37
CA LYS A 141 -7.15 15.90 7.82
C LYS A 141 -8.46 15.92 8.61
N PRO A 142 -9.45 16.81 8.32
CA PRO A 142 -10.73 16.76 9.02
C PRO A 142 -11.54 15.48 8.78
N PHE A 143 -11.38 14.84 7.61
CA PHE A 143 -12.03 13.56 7.32
C PHE A 143 -11.47 12.45 8.21
N GLU A 144 -10.15 12.31 8.27
CA GLU A 144 -9.50 11.29 9.10
C GLU A 144 -9.72 11.53 10.59
N ASP A 145 -9.73 12.79 11.03
CA ASP A 145 -10.05 13.15 12.42
C ASP A 145 -11.46 12.74 12.80
N GLU A 146 -12.44 13.04 11.95
CA GLU A 146 -13.83 12.65 12.21
C GLU A 146 -14.00 11.12 12.20
N VAL A 147 -13.32 10.41 11.31
CA VAL A 147 -13.30 8.93 11.31
C VAL A 147 -12.67 8.40 12.59
N GLY A 148 -11.53 8.96 13.02
CA GLY A 148 -10.87 8.59 14.27
C GLY A 148 -11.78 8.79 15.48
N ASP A 149 -12.47 9.93 15.55
CA ASP A 149 -13.45 10.20 16.60
C ASP A 149 -14.59 9.18 16.61
N LYS A 150 -15.14 8.80 15.44
CA LYS A 150 -16.19 7.77 15.32
C LYS A 150 -15.70 6.40 15.76
N VAL A 151 -14.52 5.98 15.30
CA VAL A 151 -13.91 4.70 15.69
C VAL A 151 -13.68 4.65 17.20
N LYS A 152 -13.21 5.76 17.79
CA LYS A 152 -12.96 5.86 19.23
C LYS A 152 -14.24 5.84 20.06
N SER A 153 -15.28 6.55 19.65
CA SER A 153 -16.53 6.64 20.40
C SER A 153 -17.43 5.42 20.23
N SER A 154 -17.39 4.79 19.04
CA SER A 154 -18.41 3.84 18.59
C SER A 154 -17.83 2.55 18.00
N GLY A 155 -16.51 2.38 17.94
CA GLY A 155 -15.89 1.21 17.31
C GLY A 155 -16.34 1.05 15.85
N LEU A 156 -16.90 -0.11 15.51
CA LEU A 156 -17.48 -0.39 14.18
C LEU A 156 -19.02 -0.34 14.16
N SER A 157 -19.68 0.21 15.18
CA SER A 157 -21.14 0.24 15.21
C SER A 157 -21.73 1.50 14.57
N ASP A 158 -22.41 1.30 13.44
CA ASP A 158 -23.38 2.20 12.79
C ASP A 158 -22.98 3.68 12.72
N TRP A 159 -21.96 3.98 11.92
CA TRP A 159 -21.57 5.36 11.61
C TRP A 159 -21.13 5.50 10.16
N SER A 160 -21.22 6.73 9.65
CA SER A 160 -20.62 7.17 8.41
C SER A 160 -20.03 8.57 8.58
N VAL A 161 -18.98 8.85 7.80
CA VAL A 161 -18.31 10.14 7.71
C VAL A 161 -18.25 10.51 6.24
N CYS A 162 -18.65 11.74 5.91
CA CYS A 162 -18.57 12.28 4.56
C CYS A 162 -17.96 13.67 4.60
N LYS A 163 -16.83 13.87 3.92
CA LYS A 163 -16.14 15.16 3.84
C LYS A 163 -15.67 15.41 2.41
N CYS A 164 -16.00 16.59 1.88
CA CYS A 164 -15.59 17.02 0.54
C CYS A 164 -15.97 16.03 -0.58
N GLY A 165 -16.99 15.19 -0.39
CA GLY A 165 -17.42 14.18 -1.38
C GLY A 165 -16.77 12.81 -1.22
N ALA A 166 -15.76 12.67 -0.34
CA ALA A 166 -15.27 11.38 0.12
C ALA A 166 -16.16 10.88 1.26
N CYS A 167 -16.57 9.61 1.22
CA CYS A 167 -17.40 9.00 2.25
C CYS A 167 -16.82 7.65 2.67
N VAL A 168 -16.93 7.34 3.95
CA VAL A 168 -16.62 6.03 4.52
C VAL A 168 -17.58 5.72 5.66
N SER A 169 -17.83 4.45 5.91
CA SER A 169 -18.70 3.96 6.97
C SER A 169 -18.04 2.84 7.75
N SER A 170 -18.61 2.51 8.92
CA SER A 170 -18.15 1.38 9.72
C SER A 170 -18.21 0.05 8.96
N ARG A 171 -19.18 -0.10 8.03
CA ARG A 171 -19.31 -1.29 7.17
C ARG A 171 -18.17 -1.42 6.17
N ASP A 172 -17.62 -0.30 5.71
CA ASP A 172 -16.44 -0.31 4.83
C ASP A 172 -15.24 -0.86 5.60
N PHE A 173 -15.02 -0.42 6.85
CA PHE A 173 -13.97 -0.95 7.71
C PHE A 173 -14.17 -2.44 8.02
N GLU A 174 -15.39 -2.90 8.27
CA GLU A 174 -15.69 -4.33 8.42
C GLU A 174 -15.33 -5.13 7.15
N SER A 175 -15.68 -4.61 5.96
CA SER A 175 -15.29 -5.23 4.68
C SER A 175 -13.78 -5.27 4.52
N TRP A 176 -13.09 -4.17 4.80
CA TRP A 176 -11.62 -4.08 4.68
C TRP A 176 -10.91 -5.01 5.67
N LEU A 177 -11.46 -5.23 6.87
CA LEU A 177 -10.95 -6.25 7.79
C LEU A 177 -11.06 -7.65 7.19
N GLN A 178 -12.21 -8.01 6.58
CA GLN A 178 -12.34 -9.30 5.90
C GLN A 178 -11.35 -9.45 4.74
N GLU A 179 -11.16 -8.41 3.94
CA GLU A 179 -10.15 -8.38 2.88
C GLU A 179 -8.74 -8.56 3.44
N PHE A 180 -8.41 -7.88 4.55
CA PHE A 180 -7.12 -8.03 5.22
C PHE A 180 -6.93 -9.46 5.76
N TYR A 181 -7.95 -10.08 6.34
CA TYR A 181 -7.86 -11.48 6.80
C TYR A 181 -7.58 -12.43 5.64
N ALA A 182 -8.28 -12.26 4.52
CA ALA A 182 -8.03 -13.05 3.32
C ALA A 182 -6.60 -12.85 2.80
N PHE A 183 -6.14 -11.60 2.73
CA PHE A 183 -4.77 -11.24 2.37
C PHE A 183 -3.74 -11.88 3.32
N ALA A 184 -3.91 -11.72 4.63
CA ALA A 184 -2.99 -12.21 5.65
C ALA A 184 -2.95 -13.74 5.72
N ASN A 185 -4.09 -14.42 5.50
CA ASN A 185 -4.17 -15.88 5.47
C ASN A 185 -3.26 -16.49 4.40
N GLY A 186 -3.02 -15.80 3.28
CA GLY A 186 -2.07 -16.24 2.25
C GLY A 186 -0.62 -16.38 2.75
N TYR A 187 -0.28 -15.70 3.84
CA TYR A 187 1.07 -15.69 4.43
C TYR A 187 1.15 -16.44 5.77
N LEU A 188 0.10 -16.33 6.59
CA LEU A 188 0.13 -16.78 7.98
C LEU A 188 -0.22 -18.26 8.14
N GLN A 189 -0.95 -18.84 7.19
CA GLN A 189 -1.30 -20.26 7.23
C GLN A 189 -0.06 -21.11 6.93
N PRO A 190 0.14 -22.24 7.64
CA PRO A 190 1.19 -23.18 7.28
C PRO A 190 0.98 -23.59 5.83
N THR A 191 1.99 -23.39 4.99
CA THR A 191 1.96 -23.94 3.63
C THR A 191 1.63 -25.42 3.76
N PRO A 192 0.62 -25.97 3.05
CA PRO A 192 0.39 -27.40 3.04
C PRO A 192 1.75 -28.04 2.73
N LYS A 193 2.25 -28.83 3.67
CA LYS A 193 3.49 -29.59 3.47
C LYS A 193 3.20 -30.44 2.25
N THR A 194 3.72 -30.07 1.09
CA THR A 194 3.64 -30.91 -0.10
C THR A 194 4.31 -32.20 0.30
N THR A 195 3.50 -33.22 0.59
CA THR A 195 3.98 -34.59 0.68
C THR A 195 4.81 -34.79 -0.58
N PRO A 196 6.08 -35.22 -0.48
CA PRO A 196 6.87 -35.54 -1.66
C PRO A 196 5.98 -36.40 -2.55
N GLN A 197 5.65 -35.90 -3.73
CA GLN A 197 4.87 -36.65 -4.70
C GLN A 197 5.67 -37.93 -4.89
N VAL A 198 5.15 -39.04 -4.38
CA VAL A 198 5.76 -40.35 -4.59
C VAL A 198 5.70 -40.53 -6.09
N THR A 199 6.84 -40.36 -6.77
CA THR A 199 6.96 -40.67 -8.19
C THR A 199 6.42 -42.09 -8.33
N PRO A 200 5.30 -42.31 -9.03
CA PRO A 200 4.78 -43.66 -9.20
C PRO A 200 5.90 -44.46 -9.86
N THR A 201 6.32 -45.54 -9.18
CA THR A 201 7.19 -46.54 -9.80
C THR A 201 6.55 -46.91 -11.14
N PRO A 202 7.28 -46.82 -12.27
CA PRO A 202 6.72 -47.16 -13.55
C PRO A 202 6.24 -48.61 -13.51
N THR A 203 4.92 -48.79 -13.47
CA THR A 203 4.31 -50.08 -13.72
C THR A 203 4.62 -50.41 -15.18
N HIS A 204 5.42 -51.45 -15.42
CA HIS A 204 5.61 -52.01 -16.74
C HIS A 204 4.26 -52.56 -17.22
N THR A 205 3.49 -51.72 -17.92
CA THR A 205 2.34 -52.17 -18.70
C THR A 205 2.89 -52.96 -19.87
N VAL A 206 2.66 -54.27 -19.86
CA VAL A 206 2.88 -55.14 -21.02
C VAL A 206 1.98 -54.61 -22.15
N ILE A 207 2.59 -54.01 -23.17
CA ILE A 207 1.90 -53.49 -24.35
C ILE A 207 1.52 -54.70 -25.23
N PRO A 208 0.23 -54.99 -25.48
CA PRO A 208 -0.15 -55.91 -26.52
C PRO A 208 0.22 -55.32 -27.89
N THR A 209 0.90 -56.11 -28.71
CA THR A 209 1.32 -55.78 -30.08
C THR A 209 0.13 -55.28 -30.91
N PRO A 210 0.15 -54.04 -31.42
CA PRO A 210 -0.91 -53.55 -32.30
C PRO A 210 -0.77 -54.11 -33.72
N THR A 211 -1.89 -54.59 -34.25
CA THR A 211 -2.12 -54.93 -35.65
C THR A 211 -2.00 -53.67 -36.53
N PRO A 212 -1.33 -53.73 -37.70
CA PRO A 212 -1.12 -52.54 -38.52
C PRO A 212 -2.39 -52.15 -39.28
N ALA A 213 -2.72 -50.85 -39.22
CA ALA A 213 -3.77 -50.20 -40.01
C ALA A 213 -3.18 -49.06 -40.86
N PRO A 214 -3.86 -48.66 -41.96
CA PRO A 214 -3.22 -48.09 -43.14
C PRO A 214 -2.82 -46.62 -43.04
N LYS A 215 -1.77 -46.28 -43.79
CA LYS A 215 -1.28 -44.91 -44.05
C LYS A 215 -2.39 -44.00 -44.58
N HIS A 216 -2.56 -42.85 -43.93
CA HIS A 216 -3.11 -41.65 -44.55
C HIS A 216 -2.15 -40.48 -44.40
N THR A 217 -2.01 -39.78 -45.53
CA THR A 217 -1.08 -38.70 -45.85
C THR A 217 -1.75 -37.34 -45.58
N SER A 218 -0.91 -36.31 -45.39
CA SER A 218 -1.19 -34.86 -45.32
C SER A 218 -1.27 -34.31 -43.89
N GLY A 219 -0.63 -33.21 -43.51
CA GLY A 219 0.13 -32.20 -44.25
C GLY A 219 0.08 -30.88 -43.47
N VAL A 220 1.06 -30.02 -43.75
CA VAL A 220 1.15 -28.58 -43.40
C VAL A 220 1.75 -28.23 -42.04
N ASP A 221 3.03 -27.83 -42.12
CA ASP A 221 3.76 -27.01 -41.15
C ASP A 221 3.18 -25.60 -41.06
N VAL A 222 3.02 -25.07 -39.84
CA VAL A 222 2.90 -23.63 -39.59
C VAL A 222 3.96 -23.24 -38.58
N VAL A 223 4.96 -22.52 -39.08
CA VAL A 223 6.02 -21.84 -38.32
C VAL A 223 5.48 -20.52 -37.81
N ILE A 224 5.52 -20.29 -36.50
CA ILE A 224 5.43 -18.94 -35.91
C ILE A 224 6.55 -18.79 -34.89
N THR A 225 7.39 -17.77 -35.08
CA THR A 225 8.41 -17.28 -34.13
C THR A 225 8.47 -15.75 -34.24
N PRO A 226 9.09 -15.02 -33.29
CA PRO A 226 8.43 -13.94 -32.56
C PRO A 226 9.06 -12.57 -32.84
N GLY A 227 8.38 -11.50 -32.42
CA GLY A 227 8.90 -10.12 -32.46
C GLY A 227 8.80 -9.46 -31.10
N PHE A 228 9.96 -9.21 -30.50
CA PHE A 228 10.24 -8.57 -29.21
C PHE A 228 10.61 -7.08 -29.45
N GLU A 229 10.36 -6.22 -28.44
CA GLU A 229 10.99 -4.91 -28.14
C GLU A 229 10.67 -3.66 -29.00
N ILE A 230 10.31 -2.56 -28.33
CA ILE A 230 11.25 -1.45 -27.99
C ILE A 230 10.61 -0.48 -26.97
N VAL A 231 11.45 -0.08 -26.03
CA VAL A 231 11.23 0.75 -24.83
C VAL A 231 11.72 2.20 -25.02
N LEU A 232 11.01 3.14 -24.38
CA LEU A 232 11.35 4.48 -23.81
C LEU A 232 12.40 5.42 -24.46
N ALA A 233 12.04 6.71 -24.53
CA ALA A 233 12.56 7.81 -23.69
C ALA A 233 12.74 9.13 -24.48
N LEU A 234 12.11 10.22 -24.03
CA LEU A 234 12.55 11.61 -24.30
C LEU A 234 11.80 12.59 -23.37
N SER A 235 12.47 13.06 -22.31
CA SER A 235 12.04 14.23 -21.51
C SER A 235 13.24 14.82 -20.78
N ALA A 236 13.96 15.70 -21.46
CA ALA A 236 14.86 16.67 -20.84
C ALA A 236 14.88 17.91 -21.72
N LEU A 237 14.01 18.89 -21.45
CA LEU A 237 14.28 20.26 -21.82
C LEU A 237 14.20 21.14 -20.58
N ALA A 238 15.38 21.61 -20.22
CA ALA A 238 15.70 22.31 -19.00
C ALA A 238 15.18 23.75 -19.02
N PHE A 239 14.82 24.18 -17.81
CA PHE A 239 14.95 25.52 -17.28
C PHE A 239 16.10 26.31 -17.93
N ALA A 240 15.75 27.18 -18.87
CA ALA A 240 16.69 28.16 -19.43
C ALA A 240 15.95 29.46 -19.81
N VAL A 241 15.10 29.99 -18.94
CA VAL A 241 14.60 31.37 -19.07
C VAL A 241 14.37 31.94 -17.68
N PHE A 242 15.41 32.36 -16.96
CA PHE A 242 15.31 33.44 -15.94
C PHE A 242 16.70 33.91 -15.50
N VAL A 243 17.51 34.38 -16.45
CA VAL A 243 18.57 35.37 -16.17
C VAL A 243 18.57 36.38 -17.31
N ARG A 244 17.74 37.42 -17.17
CA ARG A 244 17.98 38.74 -17.80
C ARG A 244 16.94 39.73 -17.28
N LYS A 245 17.31 40.49 -16.26
CA LYS A 245 17.43 41.96 -16.31
C LYS A 245 17.73 42.49 -14.91
N SER A 246 19.00 42.89 -14.75
CA SER A 246 19.37 44.08 -13.99
C SER A 246 18.86 45.33 -14.71
#